data_AF-A0A2Z5EG47-F1
#
_entry.id   AF-A0A2Z5EG47-F1
#
_cell.length_a   1.000
_cell.length_b   1.000
_cell.length_c   1.000
_cell.angle_alpha   90.00
_cell.angle_beta   90.00
_cell.angle_gamma   90.00
#
_symmetry.space_group_name_H-M   'P 1'
#
loop_
_entity.id
_entity.type
_entity.pdbx_description
1 polymer ?
#
loop_
_entity_poly.entity_id
_entity_poly.type
_entity_poly.pdbx_seq_one_letter_code
_entity_poly.pdbx_strand_id
1 'polypeptide(L)'
;MKGLAYAAGVLLLSAAPCAAATGDKLDQASVARAMYKGAVTTAMKLKRLMLKGQICGVLSQDEATIIQVNADALIAGEATQLSSADADWARSYREGVSDGAFRSADPADERSDEACRRFAAPGGPLGKIRTWTDKPIDENGIRLSPRTLP
;
A
#
# COMPACT_ATOMS: atom_id res chain seq x y z
N MET A 1 -50.79 -66.08 26.16
CA MET A 1 -51.39 -65.04 25.30
C MET A 1 -50.53 -63.79 25.40
N LYS A 2 -50.09 -63.28 24.23
CA LYS A 2 -49.67 -61.92 23.82
C LYS A 2 -49.20 -60.87 24.86
N GLY A 3 -48.13 -60.16 24.47
CA GLY A 3 -47.76 -58.80 24.91
C GLY A 3 -46.28 -58.52 24.63
N LEU A 4 -45.84 -58.36 23.38
CA LEU A 4 -45.71 -57.10 22.61
C LEU A 4 -44.89 -55.98 23.29
N ALA A 5 -43.85 -55.58 22.57
CA ALA A 5 -42.75 -54.67 22.87
C ALA A 5 -43.17 -53.21 23.14
N TYR A 6 -42.25 -52.38 23.66
CA TYR A 6 -41.69 -51.22 22.95
C TYR A 6 -40.50 -50.63 23.74
N ALA A 7 -39.32 -50.66 23.14
CA ALA A 7 -38.13 -49.96 23.60
C ALA A 7 -38.11 -48.56 22.95
N ALA A 8 -38.14 -47.50 23.75
CA ALA A 8 -37.97 -46.13 23.27
C ALA A 8 -36.48 -45.78 23.28
N GLY A 9 -35.85 -45.84 22.12
CA GLY A 9 -34.49 -45.35 21.89
C GLY A 9 -34.47 -43.83 21.83
N VAL A 10 -33.72 -43.21 22.74
CA VAL A 10 -33.39 -41.79 22.70
C VAL A 10 -32.24 -41.61 21.73
N LEU A 11 -32.55 -41.12 20.52
CA LEU A 11 -31.54 -40.64 19.55
C LEU A 11 -31.06 -39.26 20.00
N LEU A 12 -29.87 -39.21 20.60
CA LEU A 12 -29.11 -37.97 20.78
C LEU A 12 -28.56 -37.54 19.41
N LEU A 13 -29.22 -36.59 18.76
CA LEU A 13 -28.64 -35.83 17.64
C LEU A 13 -27.50 -34.96 18.18
N SER A 14 -26.26 -35.43 18.03
CA SER A 14 -25.08 -34.61 18.15
C SER A 14 -25.02 -33.65 16.94
N ALA A 15 -25.43 -32.41 17.15
CA ALA A 15 -25.17 -31.33 16.20
C ALA A 15 -23.66 -31.06 16.18
N ALA A 16 -23.00 -31.45 15.09
CA ALA A 16 -21.62 -31.05 14.81
C ALA A 16 -21.58 -29.52 14.61
N PRO A 17 -20.69 -28.78 15.29
CA PRO A 17 -20.54 -27.36 15.02
C PRO A 17 -20.01 -27.15 13.59
N CYS A 18 -20.68 -26.23 12.90
CA CYS A 18 -20.45 -25.81 11.53
C CYS A 18 -18.96 -25.64 11.18
N ALA A 19 -18.48 -26.45 10.24
CA ALA A 19 -17.27 -26.16 9.47
C ALA A 19 -17.61 -25.15 8.35
N ALA A 20 -17.78 -23.88 8.72
CA ALA A 20 -17.92 -22.77 7.78
C ALA A 20 -17.10 -21.57 8.29
N ALA A 21 -15.76 -21.63 8.19
CA ALA A 21 -14.89 -20.51 8.59
C ALA A 21 -13.53 -20.48 7.89
N THR A 22 -13.35 -21.20 6.78
CA THR A 22 -12.06 -21.27 6.05
C THR A 22 -12.05 -20.50 4.73
N GLY A 23 -13.21 -20.23 4.12
CA GLY A 23 -13.32 -19.41 2.90
C GLY A 23 -13.06 -17.92 3.15
N ASP A 24 -13.86 -17.33 4.06
CA ASP A 24 -13.86 -15.90 4.42
C ASP A 24 -12.61 -15.38 5.18
N LYS A 25 -11.62 -16.25 5.43
CA LYS A 25 -10.34 -15.83 6.03
C LYS A 25 -9.21 -15.84 5.02
N LEU A 26 -9.26 -16.74 4.04
CA LEU A 26 -8.29 -16.81 2.94
C LEU A 26 -8.50 -15.64 1.97
N ASP A 27 -9.74 -15.21 1.76
CA ASP A 27 -10.05 -14.03 0.95
C ASP A 27 -9.55 -12.74 1.62
N GLN A 28 -9.76 -12.54 2.92
CA GLN A 28 -9.34 -11.36 3.68
C GLN A 28 -7.83 -11.25 3.73
N ALA A 29 -7.12 -12.35 3.98
CA ALA A 29 -5.65 -12.37 3.94
C ALA A 29 -5.12 -12.01 2.54
N SER A 30 -5.78 -12.47 1.47
CA SER A 30 -5.39 -12.14 0.10
C SER A 30 -5.61 -10.65 -0.22
N VAL A 31 -6.72 -10.08 0.25
CA VAL A 31 -7.05 -8.65 0.09
C VAL A 31 -6.07 -7.78 0.88
N ALA A 32 -5.80 -8.11 2.14
CA ALA A 32 -4.85 -7.35 2.98
C ALA A 32 -3.45 -7.34 2.36
N ARG A 33 -2.98 -8.50 1.85
CA ARG A 33 -1.72 -8.56 1.10
C ARG A 33 -1.75 -7.71 -0.17
N ALA A 34 -2.86 -7.71 -0.91
CA ALA A 34 -2.99 -6.89 -2.12
C ALA A 34 -2.93 -5.38 -1.81
N MET A 35 -3.62 -4.93 -0.77
CA MET A 35 -3.58 -3.54 -0.30
C MET A 35 -2.17 -3.14 0.15
N TYR A 36 -1.53 -3.99 0.96
CA TYR A 36 -0.14 -3.78 1.38
C TYR A 36 0.83 -3.67 0.19
N LYS A 37 0.70 -4.55 -0.80
CA LYS A 37 1.51 -4.50 -2.03
C LYS A 37 1.32 -3.17 -2.77
N GLY A 38 0.07 -2.72 -2.90
CA GLY A 38 -0.28 -1.44 -3.52
C GLY A 38 0.32 -0.24 -2.78
N ALA A 39 0.24 -0.24 -1.45
CA ALA A 39 0.82 0.79 -0.59
C ALA A 39 2.35 0.85 -0.71
N VAL A 40 3.04 -0.28 -0.62
CA VAL A 40 4.50 -0.36 -0.76
C VAL A 40 4.95 0.13 -2.14
N THR A 41 4.28 -0.31 -3.21
CA THR A 41 4.63 0.11 -4.59
C THR A 41 4.44 1.60 -4.77
N THR A 42 3.33 2.15 -4.30
CA THR A 42 3.02 3.58 -4.36
C THR A 42 4.05 4.40 -3.58
N ALA A 43 4.34 3.98 -2.35
CA ALA A 43 5.32 4.64 -1.49
C ALA A 43 6.73 4.65 -2.09
N MET A 44 7.18 3.54 -2.70
CA MET A 44 8.50 3.51 -3.34
C MET A 44 8.55 4.37 -4.60
N LYS A 45 7.46 4.42 -5.38
CA LYS A 45 7.34 5.35 -6.52
C LYS A 45 7.41 6.82 -6.07
N LEU A 46 6.72 7.16 -4.98
CA LEU A 46 6.81 8.51 -4.39
C LEU A 46 8.24 8.85 -3.96
N LYS A 47 8.92 7.94 -3.25
CA LYS A 47 10.31 8.17 -2.80
C LYS A 47 11.28 8.35 -3.96
N ARG A 48 11.11 7.60 -5.06
CA ARG A 48 11.91 7.80 -6.28
C ARG A 48 11.66 9.16 -6.92
N LEU A 49 10.41 9.57 -7.06
CA LEU A 49 10.05 10.87 -7.64
C LEU A 49 10.47 12.04 -6.74
N MET A 50 10.39 11.86 -5.42
CA MET A 50 10.92 12.80 -4.43
C MET A 50 12.42 13.01 -4.61
N LEU A 51 13.19 11.91 -4.71
CA LEU A 51 14.63 11.97 -4.98
C LEU A 51 14.92 12.72 -6.28
N LYS A 52 14.15 12.45 -7.35
CA LYS A 52 14.28 13.20 -8.61
C LYS A 52 14.00 14.69 -8.44
N GLY A 53 12.97 15.05 -7.68
CA GLY A 53 12.66 16.45 -7.38
C GLY A 53 13.79 17.16 -6.63
N GLN A 54 14.44 16.48 -5.68
CA GLN A 54 15.61 17.00 -4.98
C GLN A 54 16.83 17.15 -5.91
N ILE A 55 17.10 16.14 -6.74
CA ILE A 55 18.18 16.17 -7.74
C ILE A 55 18.01 17.34 -8.72
N CYS A 56 16.78 17.56 -9.20
CA CYS A 56 16.46 18.63 -10.13
C CYS A 56 16.34 20.01 -9.46
N GLY A 57 16.43 20.11 -8.13
CA GLY A 57 16.31 21.37 -7.38
C GLY A 57 14.91 22.00 -7.40
N VAL A 58 13.86 21.22 -7.69
CA VAL A 58 12.46 21.70 -7.83
C VAL A 58 11.54 21.24 -6.70
N LEU A 59 12.07 20.46 -5.76
CA LEU A 59 11.38 20.01 -4.55
C LEU A 59 12.22 20.39 -3.34
N SER A 60 11.64 21.13 -2.41
CA SER A 60 12.33 21.54 -1.18
C SER A 60 12.53 20.34 -0.23
N GLN A 61 13.49 20.47 0.68
CA GLN A 61 13.76 19.44 1.70
C GLN A 61 12.56 19.22 2.63
N ASP A 62 11.83 20.29 2.97
CA ASP A 62 10.63 20.21 3.82
C ASP A 62 9.52 19.44 3.11
N GLU A 63 9.28 19.73 1.83
CA GLU A 63 8.28 18.99 1.03
C GLU A 63 8.67 17.52 0.86
N ALA A 64 9.94 17.24 0.60
CA ALA A 64 10.44 15.87 0.54
C ALA A 64 10.20 15.12 1.86
N THR A 65 10.47 15.76 2.99
CA THR A 65 10.26 15.18 4.32
C THR A 65 8.79 14.85 4.55
N ILE A 66 7.87 15.77 4.21
CA ILE A 66 6.42 15.52 4.36
C ILE A 66 5.96 14.38 3.45
N ILE A 67 6.38 14.37 2.17
CA ILE A 67 6.06 13.30 1.22
C ILE A 67 6.55 11.95 1.74
N GLN A 68 7.77 11.89 2.29
CA GLN A 68 8.33 10.67 2.86
C GLN A 68 7.51 10.18 4.05
N VAL A 69 7.18 11.06 5.01
CA VAL A 69 6.34 10.71 6.17
C VAL A 69 4.99 10.15 5.72
N ASN A 70 4.36 10.78 4.74
CA ASN A 70 3.06 10.34 4.22
C ASN A 70 3.13 9.02 3.45
N ALA A 71 4.20 8.80 2.68
CA ALA A 71 4.45 7.53 2.01
C ALA A 71 4.68 6.39 3.02
N ASP A 72 5.39 6.66 4.12
CA ASP A 72 5.62 5.69 5.19
C ASP A 72 4.34 5.42 6.00
N ALA A 73 3.52 6.44 6.25
CA ALA A 73 2.22 6.30 6.90
C ALA A 73 1.26 5.43 6.08
N LEU A 74 1.29 5.51 4.74
CA LEU A 74 0.50 4.65 3.86
C LEU A 74 0.85 3.17 4.06
N ILE A 75 2.15 2.83 4.09
CA ILE A 75 2.59 1.46 4.34
C ILE A 75 2.19 1.02 5.75
N ALA A 76 2.39 1.88 6.75
CA ALA A 76 2.06 1.57 8.14
C ALA A 76 0.55 1.30 8.31
N GLY A 77 -0.30 2.08 7.66
CA GLY A 77 -1.76 1.89 7.67
C GLY A 77 -2.16 0.52 7.14
N GLU A 78 -1.68 0.13 5.96
CA GLU A 78 -2.01 -1.19 5.40
C GLU A 78 -1.35 -2.36 6.16
N ALA A 79 -0.19 -2.12 6.79
CA ALA A 79 0.47 -3.13 7.62
C ALA A 79 -0.40 -3.57 8.82
N THR A 80 -1.28 -2.69 9.33
CA THR A 80 -2.18 -3.03 10.45
C THR A 80 -3.22 -4.10 10.09
N GLN A 81 -3.49 -4.31 8.81
CA GLN A 81 -4.43 -5.32 8.32
C GLN A 81 -3.76 -6.68 8.08
N LEU A 82 -2.43 -6.75 8.16
CA LEU A 82 -1.69 -7.99 8.01
C LEU A 82 -1.71 -8.80 9.32
N SER A 83 -1.73 -10.12 9.17
CA SER A 83 -1.57 -11.02 10.31
C SER A 83 -0.10 -11.10 10.74
N SER A 84 0.16 -11.55 11.97
CA SER A 84 1.53 -11.81 12.43
C SER A 84 2.27 -12.86 11.57
N ALA A 85 1.53 -13.79 10.96
CA ALA A 85 2.08 -14.79 10.04
C ALA A 85 2.61 -14.17 8.73
N ASP A 86 2.20 -12.94 8.39
CA ASP A 86 2.63 -12.22 7.20
C ASP A 86 3.88 -11.36 7.40
N ALA A 87 4.41 -11.24 8.63
CA ALA A 87 5.47 -10.29 8.96
C ALA A 87 6.75 -10.48 8.12
N ASP A 88 7.22 -11.71 7.96
CA ASP A 88 8.42 -12.01 7.17
C ASP A 88 8.21 -11.78 5.67
N TRP A 89 7.02 -12.14 5.18
CA TRP A 89 6.62 -11.87 3.79
C TRP A 89 6.58 -10.37 3.52
N ALA A 90 5.96 -9.59 4.40
CA ALA A 90 5.78 -8.15 4.26
C ALA A 90 7.14 -7.42 4.23
N ARG A 91 8.04 -7.80 5.15
CA ARG A 91 9.42 -7.31 5.19
C ARG A 91 10.14 -7.61 3.87
N SER A 92 10.16 -8.88 3.46
CA SER A 92 10.85 -9.32 2.23
C SER A 92 10.29 -8.64 0.97
N TYR A 93 8.96 -8.48 0.91
CA TYR A 93 8.31 -7.80 -0.20
C TYR A 93 8.70 -6.32 -0.25
N ARG A 94 8.67 -5.61 0.88
CA ARG A 94 9.07 -4.21 0.96
C ARG A 94 10.52 -4.00 0.54
N GLU A 95 11.43 -4.84 1.02
CA GLU A 95 12.85 -4.81 0.64
C GLU A 95 13.01 -5.03 -0.87
N GLY A 96 12.38 -6.07 -1.43
CA GLY A 96 12.45 -6.36 -2.86
C GLY A 96 11.92 -5.23 -3.76
N VAL A 97 10.81 -4.59 -3.37
CA VAL A 97 10.24 -3.46 -4.13
C VAL A 97 11.13 -2.22 -4.01
N SER A 98 11.66 -1.93 -2.81
CA SER A 98 12.60 -0.83 -2.60
C SER A 98 13.82 -0.99 -3.51
N ASP A 99 14.43 -2.17 -3.48
CA ASP A 99 15.58 -2.50 -4.31
C ASP A 99 15.28 -2.37 -5.81
N GLY A 100 14.14 -2.90 -6.26
CA GLY A 100 13.72 -2.78 -7.66
C GLY A 100 13.47 -1.33 -8.10
N ALA A 101 12.90 -0.50 -7.22
CA ALA A 101 12.58 0.89 -7.52
C ALA A 101 13.84 1.73 -7.79
N PHE A 102 14.93 1.46 -7.08
CA PHE A 102 16.18 2.23 -7.19
C PHE A 102 17.22 1.60 -8.11
N ARG A 103 17.28 0.26 -8.26
CA ARG A 103 18.23 -0.39 -9.18
C ARG A 103 17.88 -0.23 -10.66
N SER A 104 16.60 0.00 -10.98
CA SER A 104 16.11 0.14 -12.36
C SER A 104 16.27 1.54 -12.96
N ALA A 105 16.79 2.50 -12.19
CA ALA A 105 17.00 3.86 -12.65
C ALA A 105 18.45 4.03 -13.11
N ASP A 106 18.66 4.44 -14.37
CA ASP A 106 19.97 4.99 -14.78
C ASP A 106 20.13 6.39 -14.14
N PRO A 107 21.10 6.57 -13.22
CA PRO A 107 21.29 7.86 -12.56
C PRO A 107 21.68 9.00 -13.52
N ALA A 108 22.30 8.69 -14.67
CA ALA A 108 22.70 9.70 -15.65
C ALA A 108 21.49 10.27 -16.39
N ASP A 109 20.57 9.42 -16.81
CA ASP A 109 19.35 9.82 -17.51
C ASP A 109 18.41 10.64 -16.61
N GLU A 110 18.28 10.26 -15.33
CA GLU A 110 17.43 10.95 -14.36
C GLU A 110 17.92 12.36 -14.00
N ARG A 111 19.20 12.65 -14.23
CA ARG A 111 19.86 13.94 -13.92
C ARG A 111 19.93 14.90 -15.10
N SER A 112 19.55 14.49 -16.30
CA SER A 112 19.61 15.36 -17.47
C SER A 112 18.66 16.56 -17.34
N ASP A 113 19.07 17.72 -17.87
CA ASP A 113 18.24 18.94 -17.87
C ASP A 113 16.86 18.69 -18.50
N GLU A 114 16.83 17.90 -19.55
CA GLU A 114 15.60 17.53 -20.24
C GLU A 114 14.68 16.65 -19.36
N ALA A 115 15.25 15.70 -18.61
CA ALA A 115 14.48 14.91 -17.65
C ALA A 115 13.91 15.79 -16.53
N CYS A 116 14.67 16.78 -16.04
CA CYS A 116 14.21 17.75 -15.05
C CYS A 116 13.11 18.66 -15.59
N ARG A 117 13.23 19.16 -16.83
CA ARG A 117 12.18 19.94 -17.49
C ARG A 117 10.87 19.17 -17.60
N ARG A 118 10.91 17.92 -18.08
CA ARG A 118 9.70 17.07 -18.18
C ARG A 118 9.10 16.75 -16.82
N PHE A 119 9.94 16.56 -15.81
CA PHE A 119 9.49 16.29 -14.44
C PHE A 119 8.72 17.48 -13.85
N ALA A 120 9.22 18.70 -14.07
CA ALA A 120 8.64 19.94 -13.57
C ALA A 120 7.57 20.56 -14.47
N ALA A 121 7.36 20.03 -15.69
CA ALA A 121 6.36 20.53 -16.62
C ALA A 121 4.95 20.56 -16.00
N PRO A 122 4.07 21.50 -16.39
CA PRO A 122 2.68 21.51 -15.96
C PRO A 122 1.99 20.15 -16.22
N GLY A 123 1.30 19.61 -15.21
CA GLY A 123 0.70 18.27 -15.27
C GLY A 123 1.70 17.10 -15.17
N GLY A 124 2.99 17.40 -15.05
CA GLY A 124 4.06 16.42 -14.88
C GLY A 124 4.12 15.80 -13.48
N PRO A 125 5.07 14.88 -13.26
CA PRO A 125 5.20 14.15 -12.00
C PRO A 125 5.39 15.02 -10.75
N LEU A 126 6.03 16.20 -10.86
CA LEU A 126 6.18 17.13 -9.74
C LEU A 126 4.84 17.55 -9.14
N GLY A 127 3.87 17.91 -10.00
CA GLY A 127 2.54 18.31 -9.57
C GLY A 127 1.83 17.18 -8.82
N LYS A 128 1.97 15.94 -9.30
CA LYS A 128 1.39 14.76 -8.65
C LYS A 128 1.97 14.52 -7.26
N ILE A 129 3.29 14.53 -7.09
CA ILE A 129 3.90 14.27 -5.78
C ILE A 129 3.66 15.41 -4.79
N ARG A 130 3.49 16.65 -5.25
CA ARG A 130 3.14 17.77 -4.36
C ARG A 130 1.76 17.61 -3.73
N THR A 131 0.83 16.85 -4.33
CA THR A 131 -0.44 16.48 -3.69
C THR A 131 -0.27 15.61 -2.42
N TRP A 132 0.93 15.06 -2.20
CA TRP A 132 1.29 14.27 -1.02
C TRP A 132 1.97 15.10 0.08
N THR A 133 2.05 16.42 -0.07
CA THR A 133 2.56 17.32 0.98
C THR A 133 1.48 17.72 2.00
N ASP A 134 0.25 17.25 1.83
CA ASP A 134 -0.95 17.64 2.62
C ASP A 134 -1.20 19.15 2.74
N LYS A 135 -0.47 19.95 1.96
CA LYS A 135 -0.77 21.36 1.81
C LYS A 135 -2.14 21.46 1.12
N PRO A 136 -3.09 22.20 1.70
CA PRO A 136 -4.39 22.37 1.06
C PRO A 136 -4.30 23.26 -0.19
N ILE A 137 -3.23 24.05 -0.32
CA ILE A 137 -3.03 25.10 -1.32
C ILE A 137 -1.56 25.12 -1.76
N ASP A 138 -1.29 25.26 -3.06
CA ASP A 138 0.06 25.37 -3.62
C ASP A 138 0.66 26.79 -3.49
N GLU A 139 1.90 26.95 -3.97
CA GLU A 139 2.64 28.23 -3.93
C GLU A 139 1.99 29.37 -4.74
N ASN A 140 1.00 29.06 -5.59
CA ASN A 140 0.26 30.02 -6.39
C ASN A 140 -1.17 30.27 -5.86
N GLY A 141 -1.52 29.73 -4.69
CA GLY A 141 -2.85 29.91 -4.10
C GLY A 141 -3.91 28.94 -4.65
N ILE A 142 -3.53 27.89 -5.39
CA ILE A 142 -4.46 26.92 -5.99
C ILE A 142 -4.67 25.74 -5.05
N ARG A 143 -5.94 25.35 -4.82
CA ARG A 143 -6.29 24.18 -4.00
C ARG A 143 -5.73 22.90 -4.62
N LEU A 144 -4.92 22.17 -3.86
CA LEU A 144 -4.38 20.88 -4.31
C LEU A 144 -5.49 19.82 -4.30
N SER A 145 -5.52 19.01 -5.37
CA SER A 145 -6.44 17.86 -5.48
C SER A 145 -6.14 16.81 -4.41
N PRO A 146 -7.11 15.92 -4.07
CA PRO A 146 -6.83 14.74 -3.24
C PRO A 146 -5.59 14.00 -3.73
N ARG A 147 -4.86 13.35 -2.82
CA ARG A 147 -3.62 12.61 -3.14
C ARG A 147 -3.79 11.79 -4.41
N THR A 148 -3.06 12.18 -5.45
CA THR A 148 -3.12 11.50 -6.74
C THR A 148 -2.09 10.40 -6.79
N LEU A 149 -2.46 9.23 -7.30
CA LEU A 149 -1.47 8.19 -7.54
C LEU A 149 -0.46 8.69 -8.59
N PRO A 150 0.84 8.73 -8.24
CA PRO A 150 1.87 9.19 -9.17
C PRO A 150 1.98 8.28 -10.40
#